data_AF-A0A9D8BCH8-F1
#
_entry.id   AF-A0A9D8BCH8-F1
#
_cell.length_a   1.000
_cell.length_b   1.000
_cell.length_c   1.000
_cell.angle_alpha   90.00
_cell.angle_beta   90.00
_cell.angle_gamma   90.00
#
_symmetry.space_group_name_H-M   'P 1'
#
loop_
_entity.id
_entity.type
_entity.pdbx_description
1 polymer ?
#
loop_
_entity_poly.entity_id
_entity_poly.type
_entity_poly.pdbx_seq_one_letter_code
_entity_poly.pdbx_strand_id
1 'polypeptide(L)'
;PGKDPSAPYFRLVILREITLWDYLKNLPNLRRGKEISHPEIQYERTASIDITSSSKVLLGEIDGELIVGNSFQLAFSDQLIHVIG
;
A
#
# COMPACT_ATOMS: atom_id res chain seq x y z
N PRO A 1 -9.54 7.90 -0.69
CA PRO A 1 -10.57 8.32 -1.66
C PRO A 1 -9.94 9.12 -2.81
N GLY A 2 -10.32 8.86 -4.06
CA GLY A 2 -9.94 9.71 -5.21
C GLY A 2 -8.69 9.31 -5.99
N LYS A 3 -8.35 8.01 -6.08
CA LYS A 3 -7.45 7.55 -7.15
C LYS A 3 -8.29 7.29 -8.39
N ASP A 4 -7.96 7.95 -9.49
CA ASP A 4 -8.47 7.61 -10.82
C ASP A 4 -7.96 6.19 -11.16
N PRO A 5 -8.86 5.23 -11.47
CA PRO A 5 -8.48 3.86 -11.85
C PRO A 5 -7.51 3.81 -13.03
N SER A 6 -7.55 4.81 -13.91
CA SER A 6 -6.69 4.90 -15.10
C SER A 6 -5.28 5.44 -14.81
N ALA A 7 -5.02 5.98 -13.61
CA ALA A 7 -3.74 6.57 -13.31
C ALA A 7 -2.65 5.50 -13.08
N PRO A 8 -1.51 5.54 -13.80
CA PRO A 8 -0.51 4.47 -13.79
C PRO A 8 0.47 4.59 -12.60
N TYR A 9 -0.05 4.80 -11.39
CA TYR A 9 0.75 4.83 -10.17
C TYR A 9 0.05 4.11 -9.01
N PHE A 10 0.81 3.39 -8.22
CA PHE A 10 0.40 2.89 -6.91
C PHE A 10 0.43 4.05 -5.91
N ARG A 11 -0.56 4.09 -5.03
CA ARG A 11 -0.51 4.92 -3.83
C ARG A 11 0.00 4.03 -2.70
N LEU A 12 1.26 4.24 -2.32
CA LEU A 12 1.93 3.48 -1.29
C LEU A 12 1.81 4.21 0.04
N VAL A 13 1.52 3.47 1.11
CA VAL A 13 1.55 3.97 2.48
C VAL A 13 2.56 3.14 3.25
N ILE A 14 3.65 3.77 3.69
CA ILE A 14 4.69 3.12 4.47
C ILE A 14 4.52 3.54 5.92
N LEU A 15 4.27 2.56 6.77
CA LEU A 15 4.19 2.73 8.22
C LEU A 15 5.53 2.30 8.81
N ARG A 16 6.22 3.20 9.50
CA ARG A 16 7.45 2.87 10.24
C ARG A 16 7.09 2.33 11.63
N GLU A 17 7.98 2.42 12.61
CA GLU A 17 7.74 1.97 13.99
C GLU A 17 6.70 2.82 14.72
N ILE A 18 5.45 2.78 14.27
CA ILE A 18 4.31 3.36 14.97
C ILE A 18 3.78 2.35 15.99
N THR A 19 3.49 2.81 17.20
CA THR A 19 2.73 1.97 18.13
C THR A 19 1.30 1.83 17.64
N LEU A 20 0.67 0.66 17.89
CA LEU A 20 -0.74 0.43 17.55
C LEU A 20 -1.67 1.52 18.13
N TRP A 21 -1.24 2.13 19.25
CA TRP A 21 -1.93 3.23 19.92
C TRP A 21 -1.90 4.54 19.14
N ASP A 22 -0.77 4.87 18.49
CA ASP A 22 -0.67 6.08 17.66
C ASP A 22 -1.51 5.95 16.38
N TYR A 23 -1.63 4.72 15.87
CA TYR A 23 -2.57 4.38 14.82
C TYR A 23 -4.04 4.55 15.27
N LEU A 24 -4.40 3.98 16.43
CA LEU A 24 -5.75 4.05 17.00
C LEU A 24 -6.20 5.50 17.28
N LYS A 25 -5.30 6.38 17.72
CA LYS A 25 -5.61 7.81 17.92
C LYS A 25 -5.95 8.53 16.61
N ASN A 26 -5.37 8.09 15.49
CA ASN A 26 -5.57 8.68 14.17
C ASN A 26 -6.66 8.00 13.33
N LEU A 27 -7.20 6.88 13.80
CA LEU A 27 -8.30 6.11 13.21
C LEU A 27 -9.58 6.93 12.88
N PRO A 28 -9.97 7.96 13.67
CA PRO A 28 -11.11 8.81 13.32
C PRO A 28 -10.90 9.60 12.02
N ASN A 29 -9.65 9.95 11.70
CA ASN A 29 -9.29 10.65 10.46
C ASN A 29 -9.28 9.69 9.26
N LEU A 30 -8.84 8.44 9.47
CA LEU A 30 -8.90 7.37 8.47
C LEU A 30 -10.34 7.05 8.07
N ARG A 31 -11.24 6.94 9.06
CA ARG A 31 -12.69 6.73 8.85
C ARG A 31 -13.36 7.86 8.05
N ARG A 32 -12.81 9.07 8.11
CA ARG A 32 -13.29 10.24 7.34
C ARG A 32 -12.64 10.36 5.95
N GLY A 33 -11.83 9.37 5.56
CA GLY A 33 -11.13 9.36 4.27
C GLY A 33 -10.05 10.43 4.15
N LYS A 34 -9.57 10.99 5.27
CA LYS A 34 -8.49 11.97 5.30
C LYS A 34 -7.16 11.25 5.47
N GLU A 35 -6.14 11.69 4.73
CA GLU A 35 -4.78 11.22 4.93
C GLU A 35 -4.32 11.55 6.36
N ILE A 36 -3.76 10.56 7.04
CA ILE A 36 -3.24 10.73 8.39
C ILE A 36 -1.88 11.43 8.26
N SER A 37 -1.80 12.67 8.74
CA SER A 37 -0.52 13.37 8.88
C SER A 37 0.19 12.89 10.15
N HIS A 38 1.19 12.02 9.99
CA HIS A 38 2.03 11.54 11.08
C HIS A 38 3.48 11.48 10.61
N PRO A 39 4.48 11.91 11.43
CA PRO A 39 5.89 11.93 11.01
C PRO A 39 6.44 10.55 10.63
N GLU A 40 5.80 9.49 11.10
CA GLU A 40 6.21 8.09 10.84
C GLU A 40 5.37 7.40 9.76
N ILE A 41 4.45 8.12 9.13
CA ILE A 41 3.66 7.64 7.99
C ILE A 41 4.11 8.39 6.74
N GLN A 42 4.56 7.65 5.74
CA GLN A 42 4.97 8.20 4.46
C GLN A 42 3.99 7.78 3.38
N TYR A 43 3.54 8.75 2.58
CA TYR A 43 2.68 8.50 1.43
C TYR A 43 3.51 8.76 0.18
N GLU A 44 3.64 7.73 -0.64
CA GLU A 44 4.42 7.79 -1.87
C GLU A 44 3.54 7.44 -3.07
N ARG A 45 3.93 7.95 -4.24
CA ARG A 45 3.34 7.57 -5.52
C ARG A 45 4.44 6.97 -6.38
N THR A 46 4.28 5.71 -6.75
CA THR A 46 5.30 5.00 -7.54
C THR A 46 4.64 4.10 -8.58
N ALA A 47 5.32 3.87 -9.70
CA ALA A 47 4.88 2.92 -10.73
C ALA A 47 5.34 1.48 -10.44
N SER A 48 6.37 1.30 -9.62
CA SER A 48 6.88 -0.01 -9.22
C SER A 48 7.25 -0.03 -7.73
N ILE A 49 7.12 -1.20 -7.12
CA ILE A 49 7.41 -1.44 -5.70
C ILE A 49 8.20 -2.74 -5.61
N ASP A 50 9.41 -2.66 -5.07
CA ASP A 50 10.22 -3.82 -4.72
C ASP A 50 10.34 -3.90 -3.19
N ILE A 51 9.87 -5.00 -2.61
CA ILE A 51 9.90 -5.26 -1.17
C ILE A 51 10.74 -6.51 -0.93
N THR A 52 11.91 -6.36 -0.31
CA THR A 52 12.82 -7.48 -0.01
C THR A 52 13.16 -7.50 1.48
N SER A 53 13.19 -8.68 2.07
CA SER A 53 13.63 -8.88 3.46
C SER A 53 14.83 -9.83 3.50
N SER A 54 15.89 -9.39 4.15
CA SER A 54 17.15 -10.15 4.27
C SER A 54 17.12 -11.22 5.38
N SER A 55 16.20 -11.11 6.34
CA SER A 55 16.24 -11.93 7.56
C SER A 55 14.92 -12.56 7.96
N LYS A 56 13.78 -12.05 7.48
CA LYS A 56 12.45 -12.49 7.88
C LYS A 56 11.57 -12.79 6.67
N VAL A 57 10.66 -13.74 6.85
CA VAL A 57 9.58 -13.97 5.90
C VAL A 57 8.64 -12.76 5.93
N LEU A 58 8.30 -12.27 4.75
CA LEU A 58 7.29 -11.26 4.51
C LEU A 58 5.93 -11.94 4.33
N LEU A 59 4.92 -11.35 4.96
CA LEU A 59 3.52 -11.70 4.77
C LEU A 59 2.87 -10.54 4.03
N GLY A 60 2.13 -10.85 2.98
CA GLY A 60 1.34 -9.89 2.23
C GLY A 60 -0.08 -10.40 2.04
N GLU A 61 -1.00 -9.48 1.75
CA GLU A 61 -2.37 -9.81 1.36
C GLU A 61 -2.63 -9.12 0.02
N ILE A 62 -3.11 -9.86 -0.98
CA ILE A 62 -3.50 -9.34 -2.29
C ILE A 62 -4.91 -9.82 -2.58
N ASP A 63 -5.84 -8.88 -2.83
CA ASP A 63 -7.25 -9.16 -3.14
C ASP A 63 -7.94 -10.14 -2.16
N GLY A 64 -7.53 -10.10 -0.89
CA GLY A 64 -8.06 -10.96 0.18
C GLY A 64 -7.37 -12.32 0.31
N GLU A 65 -6.37 -12.62 -0.52
CA GLU A 65 -5.55 -13.83 -0.44
C GLU A 65 -4.21 -13.55 0.26
N LEU A 66 -3.82 -14.45 1.16
CA LEU A 66 -2.54 -14.38 1.88
C LEU A 66 -1.41 -14.89 0.97
N ILE A 67 -0.37 -14.06 0.82
CA ILE A 67 0.88 -14.41 0.15
C ILE A 67 2.05 -14.39 1.14
N VAL A 68 2.98 -15.31 0.94
CA VAL A 68 4.14 -15.51 1.82
C VAL A 68 5.39 -15.62 0.97
N GLY A 69 6.43 -14.85 1.31
CA GLY A 69 7.66 -14.82 0.54
C GLY A 69 8.76 -14.03 1.25
N ASN A 70 9.92 -13.91 0.62
CA ASN A 70 11.02 -13.07 1.09
C ASN A 70 11.23 -11.83 0.20
N SER A 71 10.61 -11.83 -0.98
CA SER A 71 10.67 -10.76 -1.97
C SER A 71 9.33 -10.65 -2.70
N PHE A 72 8.83 -9.43 -2.84
CA PHE A 72 7.65 -9.10 -3.64
C PHE A 72 8.00 -7.97 -4.59
N GLN A 73 7.58 -8.12 -5.85
CA GLN A 73 7.73 -7.11 -6.88
C GLN A 73 6.35 -6.81 -7.44
N LEU A 74 5.97 -5.54 -7.38
CA LEU A 74 4.70 -5.05 -7.91
C LEU A 74 5.01 -3.99 -8.97
N ALA A 75 4.45 -4.18 -10.15
CA ALA A 75 4.56 -3.25 -11.26
C ALA A 75 3.23 -3.22 -12.03
N PHE A 76 2.98 -2.12 -12.74
CA PHE A 76 1.90 -2.11 -13.72
C PHE A 76 2.28 -3.00 -14.90
N SER A 77 1.34 -3.81 -15.36
CA SER A 77 1.47 -4.50 -16.64
C SER A 77 1.26 -3.48 -17.76
N ASP A 78 2.10 -3.53 -18.80
CA ASP A 78 1.93 -2.73 -20.02
C ASP A 78 0.67 -3.15 -20.82
N GLN A 79 0.04 -4.27 -20.47
CA GLN A 79 -1.21 -4.73 -21.06
C GLN A 79 -2.41 -4.20 -20.27
N LEU A 80 -3.09 -3.20 -20.84
CA LEU A 80 -4.40 -2.75 -20.38
C LEU A 80 -5.46 -3.80 -20.75
N ILE A 81 -6.02 -4.48 -19.75
CA ILE A 81 -7.15 -5.37 -19.95
C ILE A 81 -8.41 -4.52 -20.08
N HIS A 82 -8.98 -4.48 -21.28
CA HIS A 82 -10.30 -3.89 -21.51
C HIS A 82 -11.38 -4.85 -21.02
N VAL A 83 -12.01 -4.52 -19.89
CA VAL A 83 -13.21 -5.20 -19.43
C VAL A 83 -14.39 -4.64 -20.24
N ILE A 84 -14.96 -5.46 -21.12
CA ILE A 84 -16.18 -5.12 -21.85
C ILE A 84 -17.34 -5.36 -20.89
N GLY A 85 -17.98 -4.27 -20.45
CA GLY A 85 -19.25 -4.29 -19.71
C GLY A 85 -20.44 -4.22 -20.65
#